data_AF-A0A4R6U6R7-F1
#
_entry.id   AF-A0A4R6U6R7-F1
#
_cell.length_a   1.000
_cell.length_b   1.000
_cell.length_c   1.000
_cell.angle_alpha   90.00
_cell.angle_beta   90.00
_cell.angle_gamma   90.00
#
_symmetry.space_group_name_H-M   'P 1'
#
loop_
_entity.id
_entity.type
_entity.pdbx_description
1 polymer ?
#
loop_
_entity_poly.entity_id
_entity_poly.type
_entity_poly.pdbx_seq_one_letter_code
_entity_poly.pdbx_strand_id
1 'polypeptide(L)'
;MNMSRKRKLSIWRNNEGSFTLEASLVFPIIFLSILCMLIMSLYIYERVVLYQRASVAAERVAYIWDNSNKDAKTGEFEIGEYDNLYWRLTSDQVLELLFDALGDGGNTEIAIGSTGAEGELIQTKLGKHATTVFPDGATGTISYSNHLYEKKVTVTLEKTLRMPEVMGDLLGGNIQAEASASIADPVEFMRTADLMASYAQRLASYISSGNSVISLDRAKSIINKNKK
;
A
#
# COMPACT_ATOMS: atom_id res chain seq x y z
N MET A 1 -91.00 8.77 -18.32
CA MET A 1 -90.93 8.49 -16.87
C MET A 1 -89.80 7.48 -16.62
N ASN A 2 -88.82 7.91 -15.83
CA ASN A 2 -87.65 7.27 -15.22
C ASN A 2 -87.02 5.95 -15.73
N MET A 3 -85.77 6.12 -16.21
CA MET A 3 -84.50 5.49 -15.82
C MET A 3 -84.50 4.04 -15.29
N SER A 4 -83.80 3.17 -16.04
CA SER A 4 -83.36 1.85 -15.57
C SER A 4 -81.84 1.70 -15.69
N ARG A 5 -81.27 1.28 -14.55
CA ARG A 5 -80.05 0.47 -14.35
C ARG A 5 -78.68 1.11 -14.55
N LYS A 6 -78.14 1.60 -13.42
CA LYS A 6 -76.70 1.58 -13.12
C LYS A 6 -76.23 0.13 -12.89
N ARG A 7 -75.32 -0.37 -13.73
CA ARG A 7 -74.44 -1.50 -13.43
C ARG A 7 -73.13 -1.29 -14.17
N LYS A 8 -72.08 -0.84 -13.47
CA LYS A 8 -70.67 -0.97 -13.90
C LYS A 8 -69.74 -0.47 -12.77
N LEU A 9 -69.58 -1.25 -11.70
CA LEU A 9 -68.56 -1.02 -10.66
C LEU A 9 -68.16 -2.33 -9.95
N SER A 10 -68.08 -3.45 -10.68
CA SER A 10 -67.72 -4.77 -10.13
C SER A 10 -66.28 -5.21 -10.43
N ILE A 11 -65.46 -4.38 -11.07
CA ILE A 11 -64.09 -4.75 -11.48
C ILE A 11 -63.07 -4.54 -10.33
N TRP A 12 -63.39 -3.70 -9.35
CA TRP A 12 -62.50 -3.34 -8.23
C TRP A 12 -62.61 -4.25 -7.00
N ARG A 13 -63.35 -5.36 -7.09
CA ARG A 13 -63.67 -6.23 -5.94
C ARG A 13 -63.41 -7.70 -6.21
N ASN A 14 -62.63 -8.01 -7.25
CA ASN A 14 -62.29 -9.38 -7.61
C ASN A 14 -60.85 -9.70 -7.17
N ASN A 15 -60.71 -10.51 -6.11
CA ASN A 15 -59.43 -10.96 -5.54
C ASN A 15 -58.76 -12.08 -6.37
N GLU A 16 -59.43 -12.59 -7.41
CA GLU A 16 -58.99 -13.74 -8.22
C GLU A 16 -57.69 -13.46 -9.01
N GLY A 17 -57.35 -12.18 -9.26
CA GLY A 17 -56.08 -11.77 -9.89
C GLY A 17 -54.98 -11.39 -8.90
N SER A 18 -55.29 -11.24 -7.62
CA SER A 18 -54.34 -10.76 -6.59
C SER A 18 -53.20 -11.75 -6.39
N PHE A 19 -53.48 -13.05 -6.42
CA PHE A 19 -52.47 -14.09 -6.26
C PHE A 19 -51.44 -14.10 -7.41
N THR A 20 -51.90 -13.85 -8.64
CA THR A 20 -51.00 -13.77 -9.81
C THR A 20 -50.16 -12.49 -9.75
N LEU A 21 -50.76 -11.37 -9.33
CA LEU A 21 -50.02 -10.11 -9.15
C LEU A 21 -48.96 -10.22 -8.05
N GLU A 22 -49.30 -10.80 -6.91
CA GLU A 22 -48.38 -11.02 -5.81
C GLU A 22 -47.24 -11.95 -6.24
N ALA A 23 -47.53 -13.08 -6.87
CA ALA A 23 -46.50 -13.99 -7.39
C ALA A 23 -45.60 -13.32 -8.45
N SER A 24 -46.17 -12.46 -9.31
CA SER A 24 -45.41 -11.72 -10.32
C SER A 24 -44.50 -10.63 -9.77
N LEU A 25 -44.76 -10.15 -8.54
CA LEU A 25 -43.92 -9.16 -7.84
C LEU A 25 -42.88 -9.83 -6.94
N VAL A 26 -43.25 -10.94 -6.29
CA VAL A 26 -42.37 -11.67 -5.36
C VAL A 26 -41.18 -12.27 -6.10
N PHE A 27 -41.38 -12.86 -7.29
CA PHE A 27 -40.30 -13.49 -8.04
C PHE A 27 -39.17 -12.50 -8.43
N PRO A 28 -39.45 -11.33 -9.05
CA PRO A 28 -38.41 -10.33 -9.34
C PRO A 28 -37.69 -9.82 -8.10
N ILE A 29 -38.38 -9.66 -6.96
CA ILE A 29 -37.77 -9.21 -5.71
C ILE A 29 -36.77 -10.25 -5.19
N ILE A 30 -37.16 -11.53 -5.17
CA ILE A 30 -36.25 -12.62 -4.76
C ILE A 30 -35.06 -12.69 -5.72
N PHE A 31 -35.30 -12.61 -7.03
CA PHE A 31 -34.24 -12.62 -8.03
C PHE A 31 -33.25 -11.46 -7.84
N LEU A 32 -33.73 -10.23 -7.64
CA LEU A 32 -32.89 -9.07 -7.35
C LEU A 32 -32.12 -9.23 -6.04
N SER A 33 -32.73 -9.83 -5.01
CA SER A 33 -32.05 -10.07 -3.73
C SER A 33 -30.86 -11.03 -3.90
N ILE A 34 -31.03 -12.11 -4.67
CA ILE A 34 -29.96 -13.08 -4.96
C ILE A 34 -28.86 -12.40 -5.81
N LEU A 35 -29.25 -11.63 -6.81
CA LEU A 35 -28.31 -10.90 -7.67
C LEU A 35 -27.49 -9.88 -6.87
N CYS A 36 -28.13 -9.16 -5.94
CA CYS A 36 -27.44 -8.24 -5.02
C CYS A 36 -26.44 -8.99 -4.12
N MET A 37 -26.84 -10.13 -3.55
CA MET A 37 -25.93 -10.97 -2.76
C MET A 37 -24.74 -11.47 -3.58
N LEU A 38 -24.96 -11.88 -4.83
CA LEU A 38 -23.89 -12.32 -5.72
C LEU A 38 -22.89 -11.19 -6.01
N ILE A 39 -23.37 -9.99 -6.34
CA ILE A 39 -22.49 -8.86 -6.64
C ILE A 39 -21.72 -8.43 -5.39
N MET A 40 -22.36 -8.41 -4.22
CA MET A 40 -21.69 -8.12 -2.96
C MET A 40 -20.58 -9.14 -2.65
N SER A 41 -20.87 -10.44 -2.86
CA SER A 41 -19.87 -11.49 -2.64
C SER A 41 -18.67 -11.35 -3.56
N LEU A 42 -18.90 -10.98 -4.83
CA LEU A 42 -17.83 -10.75 -5.81
C LEU A 42 -16.99 -9.52 -5.45
N TYR A 43 -17.64 -8.44 -4.99
CA TYR A 43 -16.95 -7.23 -4.54
C TYR A 43 -16.03 -7.50 -3.36
N ILE A 44 -16.52 -8.22 -2.35
CA ILE A 44 -15.71 -8.62 -1.19
C ILE A 44 -14.55 -9.51 -1.63
N TYR A 45 -14.82 -10.48 -2.51
CA TYR A 45 -13.79 -11.38 -3.03
C TYR A 45 -12.65 -10.61 -3.72
N GLU A 46 -12.97 -9.68 -4.63
CA GLU A 46 -11.97 -8.87 -5.31
C GLU A 46 -11.13 -8.03 -4.33
N ARG A 47 -11.76 -7.45 -3.30
CA ARG A 47 -11.06 -6.69 -2.27
C ARG A 47 -10.10 -7.55 -1.44
N VAL A 48 -10.54 -8.74 -1.02
CA VAL A 48 -9.71 -9.67 -0.23
C VAL A 48 -8.54 -10.18 -1.05
N VAL A 49 -8.76 -10.52 -2.32
CA VAL A 49 -7.67 -10.94 -3.22
C VAL A 49 -6.67 -9.81 -3.42
N LEU A 50 -7.13 -8.58 -3.64
CA LEU A 50 -6.23 -7.42 -3.79
C LEU A 50 -5.40 -7.18 -2.53
N TYR A 51 -6.01 -7.25 -1.35
CA TYR A 51 -5.31 -7.14 -0.07
C TYR A 51 -4.29 -8.25 0.15
N GLN A 52 -4.63 -9.50 -0.13
CA GLN A 52 -3.70 -10.63 -0.03
C GLN A 52 -2.48 -10.42 -0.93
N ARG A 53 -2.68 -9.94 -2.15
CA ARG A 53 -1.59 -9.65 -3.09
C ARG A 53 -0.70 -8.51 -2.59
N ALA A 54 -1.29 -7.44 -2.08
CA ALA A 54 -0.55 -6.33 -1.46
C ALA A 54 0.28 -6.82 -0.26
N SER A 55 -0.31 -7.65 0.61
CA SER A 55 0.36 -8.20 1.79
C SER A 55 1.53 -9.11 1.43
N VAL A 56 1.35 -10.04 0.49
CA VAL A 56 2.46 -10.90 0.01
C VAL A 56 3.57 -10.06 -0.64
N ALA A 57 3.23 -9.01 -1.38
CA ALA A 57 4.22 -8.11 -1.95
C ALA A 57 5.00 -7.36 -0.86
N ALA A 58 4.30 -6.80 0.14
CA ALA A 58 4.93 -6.09 1.26
C ALA A 58 5.87 -7.01 2.05
N GLU A 59 5.43 -8.23 2.38
CA GLU A 59 6.23 -9.22 3.10
C GLU A 59 7.49 -9.64 2.32
N ARG A 60 7.37 -9.85 1.00
CA ARG A 60 8.52 -10.22 0.16
C ARG A 60 9.55 -9.09 0.10
N VAL A 61 9.09 -7.85 -0.10
CA VAL A 61 9.98 -6.68 -0.12
C VAL A 61 10.66 -6.50 1.25
N ALA A 62 9.93 -6.71 2.35
CA ALA A 62 10.49 -6.64 3.69
C ALA A 62 11.52 -7.76 3.94
N TYR A 63 11.27 -8.98 3.46
CA TYR A 63 12.17 -10.13 3.65
C TYR A 63 13.50 -9.99 2.91
N ILE A 64 13.49 -9.47 1.69
CA ILE A 64 14.69 -9.31 0.86
C ILE A 64 15.42 -7.98 1.11
N TRP A 65 14.91 -7.12 2.01
CA TRP A 65 15.39 -5.76 2.24
C TRP A 65 16.91 -5.66 2.44
N ASP A 66 17.50 -6.67 3.06
CA ASP A 66 18.92 -6.79 3.36
C ASP A 66 19.83 -6.70 2.11
N ASN A 67 19.41 -7.24 0.95
CA ASN A 67 20.24 -7.23 -0.27
C ASN A 67 19.40 -6.97 -1.53
N SER A 68 19.79 -5.98 -2.33
CA SER A 68 19.09 -5.62 -3.58
C SER A 68 19.11 -6.70 -4.67
N ASN A 69 20.08 -7.61 -4.64
CA ASN A 69 20.26 -8.66 -5.64
C ASN A 69 19.53 -9.97 -5.31
N LYS A 70 18.86 -10.05 -4.16
CA LYS A 70 18.02 -11.20 -3.81
C LYS A 70 16.83 -11.31 -4.76
N ASP A 71 16.60 -12.50 -5.31
CA ASP A 71 15.42 -12.78 -6.09
C ASP A 71 14.15 -12.75 -5.22
N ALA A 72 13.10 -12.07 -5.68
CA ALA A 72 11.87 -11.87 -4.90
C ALA A 72 11.04 -13.15 -4.69
N LYS A 73 11.28 -14.23 -5.46
CA LYS A 73 10.52 -15.48 -5.37
C LYS A 73 11.26 -16.54 -4.55
N THR A 74 12.58 -16.61 -4.71
CA THR A 74 13.43 -17.65 -4.12
C THR A 74 14.24 -17.15 -2.93
N GLY A 75 14.50 -15.84 -2.85
CA GLY A 75 15.40 -15.24 -1.86
C GLY A 75 16.88 -15.53 -2.11
N GLU A 76 17.21 -16.21 -3.22
CA GLU A 76 18.57 -16.54 -3.61
C GLU A 76 19.28 -15.31 -4.20
N PHE A 77 20.59 -15.23 -4.01
CA PHE A 77 21.47 -14.26 -4.65
C PHE A 77 22.85 -14.89 -4.86
N GLU A 78 23.57 -14.46 -5.88
CA GLU A 78 24.89 -15.02 -6.20
C GLU A 78 25.96 -14.55 -5.20
N ILE A 79 26.92 -15.43 -4.91
CA ILE A 79 28.04 -15.11 -4.01
C ILE A 79 28.90 -14.03 -4.66
N GLY A 80 28.96 -12.86 -4.03
CA GLY A 80 29.68 -11.69 -4.52
C GLY A 80 28.77 -10.52 -4.91
N GLU A 81 27.47 -10.77 -5.08
CA GLU A 81 26.48 -9.73 -5.37
C GLU A 81 25.91 -9.11 -4.08
N TYR A 82 26.77 -8.42 -3.34
CA TYR A 82 26.38 -7.70 -2.12
C TYR A 82 26.22 -6.20 -2.38
N ASP A 83 25.27 -5.59 -1.68
CA ASP A 83 25.18 -4.13 -1.60
C ASP A 83 26.41 -3.54 -0.90
N ASN A 84 26.71 -2.26 -1.18
CA ASN A 84 27.82 -1.53 -0.58
C ASN A 84 27.83 -1.59 0.95
N LEU A 85 28.96 -1.85 1.61
CA LEU A 85 29.04 -2.04 3.07
C LEU A 85 28.33 -0.95 3.92
N TYR A 86 28.35 0.30 3.45
CA TYR A 86 27.78 1.45 4.15
C TYR A 86 26.43 1.92 3.61
N TRP A 87 25.76 1.15 2.75
CA TRP A 87 24.48 1.53 2.15
C TRP A 87 23.42 1.86 3.19
N ARG A 88 23.46 1.21 4.36
CA ARG A 88 22.60 1.48 5.52
C ARG A 88 22.80 2.86 6.17
N LEU A 89 23.99 3.45 6.00
CA LEU A 89 24.27 4.79 6.52
C LEU A 89 23.98 5.86 5.48
N THR A 90 24.37 5.60 4.23
CA THR A 90 24.32 6.58 3.14
C THR A 90 22.96 6.63 2.44
N SER A 91 22.36 5.47 2.18
CA SER A 91 21.16 5.35 1.36
C SER A 91 19.91 5.11 2.22
N ASP A 92 20.03 4.37 3.33
CA ASP A 92 18.93 4.07 4.26
C ASP A 92 18.61 5.21 5.26
N GLN A 93 19.02 6.45 4.94
CA GLN A 93 18.61 7.69 5.63
C GLN A 93 18.96 7.77 7.14
N VAL A 94 19.76 6.83 7.65
CA VAL A 94 20.23 6.80 9.05
C VAL A 94 21.04 8.04 9.43
N LEU A 95 21.91 8.51 8.52
CA LEU A 95 22.66 9.74 8.73
C LEU A 95 21.74 10.97 8.76
N GLU A 96 20.69 10.98 7.94
CA GLU A 96 19.71 12.06 7.93
C GLU A 96 18.96 12.09 9.27
N LEU A 97 18.55 10.94 9.81
CA LEU A 97 17.91 10.84 11.13
C LEU A 97 18.82 11.33 12.29
N LEU A 98 20.14 11.11 12.19
CA LEU A 98 21.11 11.56 13.20
C LEU A 98 21.39 13.07 13.13
N PHE A 99 21.55 13.63 11.93
CA PHE A 99 21.88 15.04 11.73
C PHE A 99 20.67 15.95 11.66
N ASP A 100 19.49 15.42 11.36
CA ASP A 100 18.21 16.11 11.43
C ASP A 100 17.55 15.80 12.76
N ALA A 101 18.22 16.23 13.84
CA ALA A 101 17.87 16.02 15.25
C ALA A 101 16.36 15.79 15.50
N LEU A 102 15.92 14.53 15.49
CA LEU A 102 14.53 14.10 15.74
C LEU A 102 13.46 14.62 14.74
N GLY A 103 13.80 14.74 13.45
CA GLY A 103 12.86 15.02 12.36
C GLY A 103 11.99 13.82 11.94
N ASP A 104 10.92 14.11 11.20
CA ASP A 104 9.99 13.15 10.58
C ASP A 104 10.78 12.13 9.76
N GLY A 105 10.53 10.83 10.00
CA GLY A 105 11.30 9.74 9.42
C GLY A 105 11.37 9.85 7.89
N GLY A 106 12.47 9.38 7.32
CA GLY A 106 12.63 9.45 5.88
C GLY A 106 11.66 8.49 5.17
N ASN A 107 10.86 9.05 4.27
CA ASN A 107 9.87 8.34 3.47
C ASN A 107 10.30 8.37 2.00
N THR A 108 10.37 7.21 1.37
CA THR A 108 10.65 7.06 -0.07
C THR A 108 9.53 6.28 -0.72
N GLU A 109 8.84 6.92 -1.65
CA GLU A 109 7.74 6.32 -2.40
C GLU A 109 8.12 6.15 -3.87
N ILE A 110 7.75 5.01 -4.44
CA ILE A 110 7.83 4.77 -5.88
C ILE A 110 6.49 4.25 -6.41
N ALA A 111 6.22 4.53 -7.69
CA ALA A 111 5.10 3.94 -8.39
C ALA A 111 5.41 2.49 -8.79
N ILE A 112 4.40 1.64 -8.77
CA ILE A 112 4.52 0.26 -9.23
C ILE A 112 4.80 0.25 -10.74
N GLY A 113 5.82 -0.51 -11.16
CA GLY A 113 6.23 -0.60 -12.56
C GLY A 113 7.25 0.46 -13.01
N SER A 114 7.61 1.42 -12.13
CA SER A 114 8.80 2.25 -12.35
C SER A 114 10.03 1.52 -11.81
N THR A 115 11.01 1.26 -12.67
CA THR A 115 12.38 1.01 -12.22
C THR A 115 12.92 2.31 -11.64
N GLY A 116 13.30 2.30 -10.36
CA GLY A 116 13.87 3.46 -9.69
C GLY A 116 15.01 4.12 -10.48
N ALA A 117 15.23 5.42 -10.26
CA ALA A 117 16.31 6.12 -10.94
C ALA A 117 17.67 5.47 -10.64
N GLU A 118 18.49 5.28 -11.67
CA GLU A 118 19.85 4.74 -11.52
C GLU A 118 20.63 5.59 -10.51
N GLY A 119 21.05 4.97 -9.40
CA GLY A 119 21.76 5.64 -8.30
C GLY A 119 21.01 5.64 -6.96
N GLU A 120 19.69 5.47 -6.96
CA GLU A 120 18.90 5.40 -5.72
C GLU A 120 18.58 3.94 -5.34
N LEU A 121 19.44 3.38 -4.47
CA LEU A 121 19.38 1.97 -4.07
C LEU A 121 18.01 1.56 -3.51
N ILE A 122 17.37 2.42 -2.71
CA ILE A 122 16.04 2.16 -2.13
C ILE A 122 15.00 2.02 -3.24
N GLN A 123 14.94 2.97 -4.17
CA GLN A 123 13.98 2.90 -5.28
C GLN A 123 14.21 1.68 -6.17
N THR A 124 15.47 1.31 -6.36
CA THR A 124 15.83 0.09 -7.11
C THR A 124 15.36 -1.17 -6.37
N LYS A 125 15.57 -1.24 -5.04
CA LYS A 125 15.08 -2.33 -4.19
C LYS A 125 13.57 -2.43 -4.23
N LEU A 126 12.86 -1.32 -4.11
CA LEU A 126 11.41 -1.30 -4.18
C LEU A 126 10.94 -1.74 -5.59
N GLY A 127 11.49 -1.17 -6.66
CA GLY A 127 11.02 -1.36 -8.03
C GLY A 127 11.29 -2.74 -8.64
N LYS A 128 12.44 -3.35 -8.33
CA LYS A 128 12.76 -4.72 -8.80
C LYS A 128 11.78 -5.75 -8.26
N HIS A 129 11.34 -5.57 -7.03
CA HIS A 129 10.66 -6.64 -6.27
C HIS A 129 9.15 -6.51 -6.27
N ALA A 130 8.67 -5.26 -6.39
CA ALA A 130 7.32 -4.88 -6.74
C ALA A 130 6.74 -5.73 -7.90
N THR A 131 7.42 -5.70 -9.05
CA THR A 131 6.86 -6.08 -10.35
C THR A 131 6.49 -7.57 -10.47
N THR A 132 7.00 -8.44 -9.57
CA THR A 132 6.85 -9.90 -9.70
C THR A 132 5.55 -10.48 -9.13
N VAL A 133 4.74 -9.70 -8.39
CA VAL A 133 3.60 -10.22 -7.61
C VAL A 133 2.25 -9.62 -8.01
N PHE A 134 2.23 -8.60 -8.86
CA PHE A 134 1.01 -7.85 -9.11
C PHE A 134 0.09 -8.49 -10.13
N PRO A 135 -1.24 -8.42 -9.92
CA PRO A 135 -2.22 -8.85 -10.91
C PRO A 135 -2.21 -7.92 -12.13
N ASP A 136 -2.41 -8.49 -13.32
CA ASP A 136 -2.48 -7.73 -14.57
C ASP A 136 -3.50 -6.59 -14.49
N GLY A 137 -3.06 -5.36 -14.79
CA GLY A 137 -3.91 -4.16 -14.81
C GLY A 137 -4.16 -3.48 -13.46
N ALA A 138 -3.51 -3.91 -12.37
CA ALA A 138 -3.48 -3.16 -11.12
C ALA A 138 -2.36 -2.10 -11.12
N THR A 139 -2.70 -0.88 -10.73
CA THR A 139 -1.76 0.22 -10.49
C THR A 139 -1.58 0.42 -8.99
N GLY A 140 -0.53 1.09 -8.57
CA GLY A 140 -0.36 1.37 -7.15
C GLY A 140 1.00 1.96 -6.81
N THR A 141 1.24 2.14 -5.52
CA THR A 141 2.48 2.71 -5.00
C THR A 141 3.08 1.82 -3.92
N ILE A 142 4.40 1.89 -3.80
CA ILE A 142 5.14 1.23 -2.72
C ILE A 142 5.94 2.31 -2.03
N SER A 143 5.73 2.40 -0.72
CA SER A 143 6.40 3.33 0.15
C SER A 143 7.29 2.59 1.13
N TYR A 144 8.50 3.07 1.30
CA TYR A 144 9.39 2.72 2.39
C TYR A 144 9.42 3.86 3.39
N SER A 145 9.27 3.53 4.67
CA SER A 145 9.46 4.51 5.74
C SER A 145 10.44 3.96 6.77
N ASN A 146 11.45 4.77 7.09
CA ASN A 146 12.41 4.48 8.13
C ASN A 146 12.20 5.42 9.32
N HIS A 147 11.65 4.88 10.41
CA HIS A 147 11.53 5.57 11.68
C HIS A 147 12.50 4.96 12.68
N LEU A 148 12.87 5.74 13.71
CA LEU A 148 13.80 5.28 14.75
C LEU A 148 13.35 4.00 15.46
N TYR A 149 12.03 3.77 15.56
CA TYR A 149 11.44 2.64 16.25
C TYR A 149 10.96 1.52 15.32
N GLU A 150 10.76 1.80 14.03
CA GLU A 150 10.25 0.83 13.06
C GLU A 150 10.66 1.16 11.62
N LYS A 151 11.06 0.12 10.89
CA LYS A 151 11.20 0.15 9.43
C LYS A 151 10.04 -0.59 8.82
N LYS A 152 9.28 0.04 7.93
CA LYS A 152 8.13 -0.60 7.30
C LYS A 152 8.07 -0.30 5.80
N VAL A 153 7.54 -1.28 5.07
CA VAL A 153 7.18 -1.17 3.67
C VAL A 153 5.67 -1.19 3.59
N THR A 154 5.09 -0.18 2.94
CA THR A 154 3.65 -0.09 2.66
C THR A 154 3.44 -0.25 1.17
N VAL A 155 2.53 -1.15 0.79
CA VAL A 155 2.11 -1.39 -0.59
C VAL A 155 0.64 -1.01 -0.71
N THR A 156 0.35 -0.07 -1.60
CA THR A 156 -1.00 0.38 -1.93
C THR A 156 -1.32 -0.08 -3.34
N LEU A 157 -2.36 -0.89 -3.48
CA LEU A 157 -2.86 -1.37 -4.77
C LEU A 157 -4.22 -0.78 -5.08
N GLU A 158 -4.38 -0.39 -6.33
CA GLU A 158 -5.61 0.13 -6.91
C GLU A 158 -5.97 -0.67 -8.15
N LYS A 159 -7.22 -1.14 -8.18
CA LYS A 159 -7.79 -1.83 -9.33
C LYS A 159 -9.10 -1.18 -9.71
N THR A 160 -9.15 -0.64 -10.92
CA THR A 160 -10.39 -0.14 -11.52
C THR A 160 -11.21 -1.32 -12.02
N LEU A 161 -12.39 -1.52 -11.46
CA LEU A 161 -13.30 -2.56 -11.91
C LEU A 161 -14.15 -2.01 -13.06
N ARG A 162 -14.16 -2.72 -14.20
CA ARG A 162 -15.09 -2.43 -15.30
C ARG A 162 -16.49 -2.90 -14.91
N MET A 163 -17.20 -2.09 -14.14
CA MET A 163 -18.59 -2.32 -13.78
C MET A 163 -19.54 -1.40 -14.58
N PRO A 164 -20.81 -1.78 -14.75
CA PRO A 164 -21.84 -0.87 -15.27
C PRO A 164 -21.96 0.39 -14.39
N GLU A 165 -22.18 1.56 -15.00
CA GLU A 165 -22.20 2.88 -14.33
C GLU A 165 -23.11 2.91 -13.10
N VAL A 166 -24.27 2.26 -13.18
CA VAL A 166 -25.26 2.16 -12.09
C VAL A 166 -24.69 1.52 -10.82
N MET A 167 -23.71 0.63 -10.96
CA MET A 167 -23.06 -0.05 -9.84
C MET A 167 -21.81 0.72 -9.35
N GLY A 168 -21.14 1.42 -10.27
CA GLY A 168 -19.92 2.20 -9.98
C GLY A 168 -20.17 3.34 -8.99
N ASP A 169 -21.31 4.02 -9.10
CA ASP A 169 -21.68 5.10 -8.18
C ASP A 169 -22.04 4.60 -6.78
N LEU A 170 -22.53 3.35 -6.65
CA LEU A 170 -22.95 2.77 -5.38
C LEU A 170 -21.78 2.13 -4.61
N LEU A 171 -20.86 1.48 -5.31
CA LEU A 171 -19.77 0.68 -4.72
C LEU A 171 -18.39 1.36 -4.78
N GLY A 172 -18.28 2.48 -5.49
CA GLY A 172 -17.01 3.10 -5.85
C GLY A 172 -16.32 2.28 -6.94
N GLY A 173 -16.12 2.85 -8.13
CA GLY A 173 -15.53 2.15 -9.28
C GLY A 173 -14.08 1.66 -9.10
N ASN A 174 -13.41 2.11 -8.04
CA ASN A 174 -12.03 1.75 -7.72
C ASN A 174 -11.98 0.96 -6.40
N ILE A 175 -11.38 -0.22 -6.43
CA ILE A 175 -11.03 -0.96 -5.23
C ILE A 175 -9.58 -0.64 -4.88
N GLN A 176 -9.38 -0.11 -3.67
CA GLN A 176 -8.08 0.12 -3.09
C GLN A 176 -7.83 -0.89 -1.96
N ALA A 177 -6.62 -1.43 -1.90
CA ALA A 177 -6.14 -2.23 -0.80
C ALA A 177 -4.74 -1.78 -0.39
N GLU A 178 -4.55 -1.54 0.90
CA GLU A 178 -3.27 -1.18 1.49
C GLU A 178 -2.83 -2.32 2.41
N ALA A 179 -1.57 -2.72 2.31
CA ALA A 179 -0.94 -3.66 3.22
C ALA A 179 0.47 -3.19 3.57
N SER A 180 0.89 -3.44 4.81
CA SER A 180 2.21 -3.07 5.29
C SER A 180 2.91 -4.25 5.95
N ALA A 181 4.24 -4.27 5.86
CA ALA A 181 5.09 -5.25 6.48
C ALA A 181 6.29 -4.57 7.15
N SER A 182 6.62 -5.02 8.36
CA SER A 182 7.76 -4.52 9.13
C SER A 182 9.03 -5.28 8.73
N ILE A 183 10.14 -4.55 8.57
CA ILE A 183 11.44 -5.14 8.24
C ILE A 183 12.12 -5.59 9.53
N ALA A 184 12.26 -6.90 9.70
CA ALA A 184 12.78 -7.52 10.90
C ALA A 184 14.31 -7.76 10.81
N ASP A 185 15.09 -6.70 11.09
CA ASP A 185 16.57 -6.77 11.13
C ASP A 185 17.11 -6.40 12.54
N PRO A 186 16.94 -7.26 13.57
CA PRO A 186 17.27 -6.91 14.95
C PRO A 186 18.77 -6.60 15.16
N VAL A 187 19.65 -7.29 14.44
CA VAL A 187 21.10 -7.09 14.54
C VAL A 187 21.50 -5.71 13.98
N GLU A 188 20.94 -5.32 12.84
CA GLU A 188 21.19 -4.00 12.24
C GLU A 188 20.59 -2.87 13.08
N PHE A 189 19.42 -3.12 13.69
CA PHE A 189 18.80 -2.18 14.61
C PHE A 189 19.71 -1.90 15.81
N MET A 190 20.23 -2.93 16.50
CA MET A 190 21.13 -2.74 17.63
C MET A 190 22.42 -2.02 17.23
N ARG A 191 23.01 -2.38 16.07
CA ARG A 191 24.22 -1.71 15.56
C ARG A 191 23.97 -0.24 15.27
N THR A 192 22.84 0.07 14.64
CA THR A 192 22.46 1.44 14.30
C THR A 192 22.17 2.25 15.55
N ALA A 193 21.48 1.67 16.54
CA ALA A 193 21.19 2.31 17.82
C ALA A 193 22.47 2.61 18.62
N ASP A 194 23.41 1.66 18.69
CA ASP A 194 24.71 1.86 19.36
C ASP A 194 25.58 2.90 18.63
N LEU A 195 25.58 2.86 17.29
CA LEU A 195 26.25 3.89 16.47
C LEU A 195 25.63 5.26 16.74
N MET A 196 24.31 5.39 16.72
CA MET A 196 23.65 6.67 17.02
C MET A 196 23.97 7.13 18.44
N ALA A 197 23.89 6.27 19.44
CA ALA A 197 24.17 6.63 20.83
C ALA A 197 25.61 7.11 21.03
N SER A 198 26.59 6.38 20.48
CA SER A 198 28.02 6.70 20.60
C SER A 198 28.39 7.98 19.83
N TYR A 199 27.87 8.18 18.63
CA TYR A 199 28.12 9.39 17.84
C TYR A 199 27.36 10.60 18.39
N ALA A 200 26.14 10.43 18.91
CA ALA A 200 25.38 11.51 19.55
C ALA A 200 26.11 12.04 20.79
N GLN A 201 26.64 11.17 21.65
CA GLN A 201 27.43 11.57 22.82
C GLN A 201 28.70 12.33 22.42
N ARG A 202 29.41 11.86 21.38
CA ARG A 202 30.59 12.54 20.85
C ARG A 202 30.23 13.90 20.25
N LEU A 203 29.18 13.98 19.45
CA LEU A 203 28.71 15.22 18.84
C LEU A 203 28.31 16.23 19.92
N ALA A 204 27.56 15.81 20.93
CA ALA A 204 27.19 16.63 22.08
C ALA A 204 28.42 17.14 22.84
N SER A 205 29.43 16.29 23.03
CA SER A 205 30.70 16.68 23.66
C SER A 205 31.49 17.69 22.82
N TYR A 206 31.53 17.50 21.49
CA TYR A 206 32.20 18.43 20.57
C TYR A 206 31.51 19.79 20.52
N ILE A 207 30.17 19.82 20.46
CA ILE A 207 29.36 21.04 20.51
C ILE A 207 29.57 21.75 21.86
N SER A 208 29.53 21.01 22.97
CA SER A 208 29.77 21.56 24.31
C SER A 208 31.21 22.06 24.52
N SER A 209 32.19 21.52 23.78
CA SER A 209 33.60 21.93 23.84
C SER A 209 33.96 23.15 22.98
N GLY A 210 32.99 23.77 22.29
CA GLY A 210 33.17 25.04 21.58
C GLY A 210 34.07 25.00 20.34
N ASN A 211 34.41 23.83 19.80
CA ASN A 211 35.27 23.70 18.62
C ASN A 211 34.41 23.57 17.35
N SER A 212 33.97 24.71 16.82
CA SER A 212 32.91 24.89 15.79
C SER A 212 33.32 24.50 14.34
N VAL A 213 34.21 23.54 14.15
CA VAL A 213 34.68 23.16 12.80
C VAL A 213 33.67 22.26 12.06
N ILE A 214 32.74 21.62 12.78
CA ILE A 214 31.67 20.79 12.22
C ILE A 214 30.34 21.52 12.41
N SER A 215 30.05 22.50 11.55
CA SER A 215 28.69 23.03 11.46
C SER A 215 27.78 21.98 10.81
N LEU A 216 26.59 21.78 11.38
CA LEU A 216 25.56 20.86 10.88
C LEU A 216 25.28 21.11 9.38
N ASP A 217 25.36 22.37 8.96
CA ASP A 217 25.20 22.82 7.57
C ASP A 217 26.29 22.28 6.63
N ARG A 218 27.54 22.19 7.10
CA ARG A 218 28.64 21.65 6.28
C ARG A 218 28.47 20.15 6.08
N ALA A 219 28.06 19.41 7.12
CA ALA A 219 27.76 17.99 7.01
C ALA A 219 26.59 17.73 6.05
N LYS A 220 25.49 18.49 6.18
CA LYS A 220 24.33 18.42 5.26
C LYS A 220 24.74 18.69 3.81
N SER A 221 25.62 19.67 3.55
CA SER A 221 26.09 19.97 2.19
C SER A 221 26.94 18.86 1.54
N ILE A 222 27.71 18.10 2.33
CA ILE A 222 28.53 16.98 1.84
C ILE A 222 27.64 15.78 1.51
N ILE A 223 26.64 15.49 2.35
CA ILE A 223 25.66 14.41 2.11
C ILE A 223 24.89 14.67 0.81
N ASN A 224 24.41 15.91 0.61
CA ASN A 224 23.62 16.25 -0.57
C ASN A 224 24.45 16.26 -1.87
N LYS A 225 25.78 16.46 -1.78
CA LYS A 225 26.69 16.40 -2.92
C LYS A 225 26.95 14.96 -3.42
N ASN A 226 26.80 13.96 -2.55
CA ASN A 226 26.97 12.54 -2.88
C ASN A 226 25.65 11.82 -3.25
N LYS A 227 24.52 12.55 -3.32
CA LYS A 227 23.22 12.05 -3.80
C LYS A 227 23.00 12.24 -5.32
N LYS A 228 23.98 12.78 -6.05
CA LYS A 228 24.00 12.86 -7.52
C LYS A 228 24.98 11.85 -8.08
#